data_AF-A0A3B9IRC8-F1
#
_entry.id   AF-A0A3B9IRC8-F1
#
_cell.length_a   1.000
_cell.length_b   1.000
_cell.length_c   1.000
_cell.angle_alpha   90.00
_cell.angle_beta   90.00
_cell.angle_gamma   90.00
#
_symmetry.space_group_name_H-M   'P 1'
#
loop_
_entity.id
_entity.type
_entity.pdbx_description
1 polymer ?
#
loop_
_entity_poly.entity_id
_entity_poly.type
_entity_poly.pdbx_seq_one_letter_code
_entity_poly.pdbx_strand_id
1 'polypeptide(L)'
;AFLRLDDAARADLRALKPFLEKHLPDVLAAFYEHLRHYPELGRMFGGSTGQDRARGAQLKHWLVIADGRFDQTYVDSVRRIGNVHARLGLEPGWYIGGYAFILSGIMERLTRDMENGLFGRRSEKLARYGTALIRAAMLDMDFAISIYLERGRAEKAEALRHLVDAFRSTVGTIVESVGDAAGAMRDSASRMASNAEATSTSAETVDMAAADASRAVGSAAAATEEMSRAASEIAHQLERMKQLSSDAVGHVDAGRTAINELVGAAESIGKIVTLIRTIAEQ
;
A
#
# COMPACT_ATOMS: atom_id res chain seq x y z
N ALA A 1 -46.99 25.98 -19.45
CA ALA A 1 -48.32 26.30 -18.89
C ALA A 1 -48.22 27.26 -17.69
N PHE A 2 -47.47 26.91 -16.64
CA PHE A 2 -47.37 27.70 -15.40
C PHE A 2 -46.96 29.17 -15.60
N LEU A 3 -45.94 29.45 -16.42
CA LEU A 3 -45.46 30.82 -16.70
C LEU A 3 -46.37 31.65 -17.62
N ARG A 4 -47.47 31.10 -18.14
CA ARG A 4 -48.42 31.79 -19.05
C ARG A 4 -47.74 32.51 -20.24
N LEU A 5 -46.78 31.83 -20.87
CA LEU A 5 -46.20 32.19 -22.18
C LEU A 5 -47.05 31.57 -23.31
N ASP A 6 -48.31 31.97 -23.34
CA ASP A 6 -49.27 31.62 -24.41
C ASP A 6 -48.96 32.36 -25.72
N ASP A 7 -49.74 32.10 -26.76
CA ASP A 7 -49.51 32.68 -28.10
C ASP A 7 -49.59 34.21 -28.11
N ALA A 8 -50.41 34.81 -27.24
CA ALA A 8 -50.50 36.25 -27.09
C ALA A 8 -49.22 36.83 -26.47
N ALA A 9 -48.70 36.23 -25.39
CA ALA A 9 -47.43 36.63 -24.81
C ALA A 9 -46.26 36.44 -25.78
N ARG A 10 -46.25 35.36 -26.58
CA ARG A 10 -45.25 35.13 -27.64
C ARG A 10 -45.33 36.17 -28.75
N ALA A 11 -46.54 36.58 -29.14
CA ALA A 11 -46.74 37.65 -30.12
C ALA A 11 -46.24 39.01 -29.57
N ASP A 12 -46.47 39.28 -28.29
CA ASP A 12 -45.98 40.48 -27.62
C ASP A 12 -44.45 40.53 -27.55
N LEU A 13 -43.78 39.40 -27.28
CA LEU A 13 -42.32 39.30 -27.35
C LEU A 13 -41.78 39.61 -28.75
N ARG A 14 -42.39 39.04 -29.80
CA ARG A 14 -42.00 39.30 -31.19
C ARG A 14 -42.19 40.76 -31.57
N ALA A 15 -43.27 41.37 -31.11
CA ALA A 15 -43.53 42.79 -31.34
C ALA A 15 -42.55 43.71 -30.58
N LEU A 16 -42.02 43.24 -29.44
CA LEU A 16 -41.00 43.94 -28.64
C LEU A 16 -39.59 43.80 -29.23
N LYS A 17 -39.34 42.81 -30.09
CA LYS A 17 -37.99 42.52 -30.64
C LYS A 17 -37.29 43.74 -31.28
N PRO A 18 -37.92 44.54 -32.17
CA PRO A 18 -37.24 45.71 -32.76
C PRO A 18 -36.83 46.76 -31.71
N PHE A 19 -37.60 46.88 -30.63
CA PHE A 19 -37.24 47.74 -29.51
C PHE A 19 -36.00 47.20 -28.79
N LEU A 20 -35.92 45.89 -28.55
CA LEU A 20 -34.72 45.27 -27.96
C LEU A 20 -33.50 45.42 -28.87
N GLU A 21 -33.63 45.23 -30.18
CA GLU A 21 -32.53 45.44 -31.14
C GLU A 21 -31.94 46.85 -31.06
N LYS A 22 -32.82 47.87 -30.90
CA LYS A 22 -32.40 49.26 -30.77
C LYS A 22 -31.77 49.59 -29.42
N HIS A 23 -32.33 49.09 -28.32
CA HIS A 23 -32.00 49.59 -26.97
C HIS A 23 -31.11 48.68 -26.13
N LEU A 24 -31.09 47.37 -26.40
CA LEU A 24 -30.30 46.40 -25.64
C LEU A 24 -28.78 46.58 -25.76
N PRO A 25 -28.19 47.01 -26.90
CA PRO A 25 -26.75 47.27 -26.97
C PRO A 25 -26.24 48.22 -25.88
N ASP A 26 -26.97 49.32 -25.63
CA ASP A 26 -26.62 50.28 -24.59
C ASP A 26 -26.82 49.72 -23.17
N VAL A 27 -27.89 48.94 -22.95
CA VAL A 27 -28.15 48.30 -21.65
C VAL A 27 -27.04 47.32 -21.33
N LEU A 28 -26.61 46.53 -22.31
CA LEU A 28 -25.48 45.62 -22.15
C LEU A 28 -24.16 46.38 -21.95
N ALA A 29 -23.93 47.49 -22.64
CA ALA A 29 -22.75 48.33 -22.39
C ALA A 29 -22.71 48.81 -20.92
N ALA A 30 -23.85 49.30 -20.40
CA ALA A 30 -23.96 49.70 -19.00
C ALA A 30 -23.77 48.52 -18.02
N PHE A 31 -24.32 47.35 -18.34
CA PHE A 31 -24.13 46.13 -17.53
C PHE A 31 -22.66 45.73 -17.44
N TYR A 32 -21.98 45.69 -18.59
CA TYR A 32 -20.57 45.31 -18.65
C TYR A 32 -19.65 46.35 -18.02
N GLU A 33 -20.00 47.64 -18.05
CA GLU A 33 -19.30 48.67 -17.28
C GLU A 33 -19.54 48.49 -15.78
N HIS A 34 -20.77 48.17 -15.36
CA HIS A 34 -21.09 47.87 -13.96
C HIS A 34 -20.26 46.68 -13.44
N LEU A 35 -20.11 45.60 -14.24
CA LEU A 35 -19.29 44.44 -13.89
C LEU A 35 -17.82 44.76 -13.61
N ARG A 36 -17.27 45.88 -14.12
CA ARG A 36 -15.87 46.27 -13.87
C ARG A 36 -15.61 46.64 -12.41
N HIS A 37 -16.66 46.97 -11.66
CA HIS A 37 -16.58 47.22 -10.23
C HIS A 37 -16.41 45.94 -9.41
N TYR A 38 -16.50 44.76 -10.04
CA TYR A 38 -16.37 43.44 -9.42
C TYR A 38 -15.19 42.69 -10.04
N PRO A 39 -13.97 42.84 -9.49
CA PRO A 39 -12.76 42.24 -10.06
C PRO A 39 -12.83 40.72 -10.21
N GLU A 40 -13.52 40.00 -9.30
CA GLU A 40 -13.72 38.56 -9.43
C GLU A 40 -14.44 38.16 -10.73
N LEU A 41 -15.44 38.94 -11.16
CA LEU A 41 -16.18 38.69 -12.38
C LEU A 41 -15.35 39.08 -13.61
N GLY A 42 -14.61 40.18 -13.52
CA GLY A 42 -13.71 40.65 -14.58
C GLY A 42 -12.68 39.59 -14.99
N ARG A 43 -12.14 38.83 -14.03
CA ARG A 43 -11.16 37.76 -14.28
C ARG A 43 -11.71 36.64 -15.17
N MET A 44 -13.01 36.34 -15.08
CA MET A 44 -13.64 35.25 -15.85
C MET A 44 -13.65 35.52 -17.37
N PHE A 45 -13.51 36.78 -17.79
CA PHE A 45 -13.54 37.16 -19.21
C PHE A 45 -12.16 37.10 -19.89
N GLY A 46 -11.06 36.99 -19.14
CA GLY A 46 -9.71 36.96 -19.71
C GLY A 46 -9.32 38.25 -20.46
N GLY A 47 -9.91 39.39 -20.08
CA GLY A 47 -9.64 40.72 -20.67
C GLY A 47 -10.80 41.27 -21.53
N SER A 48 -10.58 42.47 -22.11
CA SER A 48 -11.60 43.23 -22.84
C SER A 48 -12.17 42.49 -24.05
N THR A 49 -11.34 41.74 -24.78
CA THR A 49 -11.78 40.98 -25.97
C THR A 49 -12.79 39.88 -25.59
N GLY A 50 -12.59 39.20 -24.46
CA GLY A 50 -13.54 38.19 -23.99
C GLY A 50 -14.85 38.81 -23.51
N GLN A 51 -14.78 39.97 -22.88
CA GLN A 51 -15.95 40.74 -22.47
C GLN A 51 -16.79 41.20 -23.67
N ASP A 52 -16.16 41.72 -24.73
CA ASP A 52 -16.87 42.12 -25.96
C ASP A 52 -17.56 40.93 -26.65
N ARG A 53 -16.88 39.76 -26.68
CA ARG A 53 -17.47 38.53 -27.20
C ARG A 53 -18.68 38.09 -26.36
N ALA A 54 -18.58 38.16 -25.04
CA ALA A 54 -19.67 37.84 -24.14
C ALA A 54 -20.86 38.80 -24.35
N ARG A 55 -20.59 40.10 -24.51
CA ARG A 55 -21.61 41.12 -24.83
C ARG A 55 -22.35 40.80 -26.11
N GLY A 56 -21.64 40.47 -27.19
CA GLY A 56 -22.26 40.08 -28.46
C GLY A 56 -23.10 38.80 -28.35
N ALA A 57 -22.61 37.82 -27.59
CA ALA A 57 -23.34 36.57 -27.35
C ALA A 57 -24.62 36.78 -26.53
N GLN A 58 -24.58 37.63 -25.51
CA GLN A 58 -25.74 38.02 -24.70
C GLN A 58 -26.78 38.74 -25.56
N LEU A 59 -26.38 39.73 -26.37
CA LEU A 59 -27.29 40.41 -27.30
C LEU A 59 -28.00 39.40 -28.22
N LYS A 60 -27.25 38.50 -28.86
CA LYS A 60 -27.82 37.47 -29.73
C LYS A 60 -28.82 36.59 -28.98
N HIS A 61 -28.51 36.19 -27.75
CA HIS A 61 -29.39 35.34 -26.97
C HIS A 61 -30.70 36.02 -26.58
N TRP A 62 -30.66 37.27 -26.13
CA TRP A 62 -31.87 38.04 -25.84
C TRP A 62 -32.77 38.21 -27.07
N LEU A 63 -32.19 38.33 -28.27
CA LEU A 63 -32.97 38.35 -29.51
C LEU A 63 -33.60 37.00 -29.85
N VAL A 64 -32.95 35.89 -29.48
CA VAL A 64 -33.53 34.53 -29.58
C VAL A 64 -34.70 34.37 -28.60
N ILE A 65 -34.62 34.93 -27.38
CA ILE A 65 -35.75 34.97 -26.44
C ILE A 65 -36.90 35.79 -27.04
N ALA A 66 -36.59 36.95 -27.61
CA ALA A 66 -37.57 37.87 -28.20
C ALA A 66 -38.28 37.30 -29.44
N ASP A 67 -37.72 36.30 -30.12
CA ASP A 67 -38.42 35.56 -31.18
C ASP A 67 -39.68 34.83 -30.68
N GLY A 68 -39.77 34.55 -29.37
CA GLY A 68 -40.94 33.92 -28.74
C GLY A 68 -41.26 32.51 -29.26
N ARG A 69 -40.32 31.89 -30.00
CA ARG A 69 -40.46 30.56 -30.60
C ARG A 69 -40.29 29.44 -29.57
N PHE A 70 -39.31 29.59 -28.68
CA PHE A 70 -38.96 28.62 -27.64
C PHE A 70 -38.79 27.17 -28.18
N ASP A 71 -38.11 27.04 -29.31
CA ASP A 71 -37.82 25.77 -29.97
C ASP A 71 -36.36 25.34 -29.77
N GLN A 72 -35.87 24.38 -30.57
CA GLN A 72 -34.51 23.87 -30.44
C GLN A 72 -33.44 24.95 -30.54
N THR A 73 -33.64 26.00 -31.35
CA THR A 73 -32.66 27.11 -31.45
C THR A 73 -32.54 27.87 -30.13
N TYR A 74 -33.68 28.06 -29.44
CA TYR A 74 -33.71 28.63 -28.11
C TYR A 74 -33.05 27.69 -27.08
N VAL A 75 -33.42 26.41 -27.09
CA VAL A 75 -32.86 25.38 -26.18
C VAL A 75 -31.34 25.29 -26.31
N ASP A 76 -30.81 25.28 -27.54
CA ASP A 76 -29.37 25.24 -27.78
C ASP A 76 -28.66 26.49 -27.28
N SER A 77 -29.31 27.66 -27.40
CA SER A 77 -28.77 28.92 -26.91
C SER A 77 -28.68 28.94 -25.39
N VAL A 78 -29.78 28.62 -24.67
CA VAL A 78 -29.79 28.62 -23.20
C VAL A 78 -28.89 27.54 -22.63
N ARG A 79 -28.79 26.37 -23.31
CA ARG A 79 -27.84 25.31 -22.95
C ARG A 79 -26.40 25.76 -23.08
N ARG A 80 -26.04 26.49 -24.14
CA ARG A 80 -24.69 27.03 -24.28
C ARG A 80 -24.36 27.98 -23.13
N ILE A 81 -25.30 28.84 -22.75
CA ILE A 81 -25.15 29.79 -21.66
C ILE A 81 -25.01 29.09 -20.31
N GLY A 82 -25.93 28.18 -19.97
CA GLY A 82 -25.87 27.42 -18.72
C GLY A 82 -24.55 26.64 -18.59
N ASN A 83 -24.09 25.98 -19.66
CA ASN A 83 -22.82 25.26 -19.67
C ASN A 83 -21.60 26.18 -19.46
N VAL A 84 -21.57 27.35 -20.09
CA VAL A 84 -20.46 28.30 -19.92
C VAL A 84 -20.39 28.80 -18.49
N HIS A 85 -21.54 29.13 -17.88
CA HIS A 85 -21.60 29.59 -16.49
C HIS A 85 -21.20 28.48 -15.51
N ALA A 86 -21.62 27.23 -15.77
CA ALA A 86 -21.21 26.06 -14.98
C ALA A 86 -19.69 25.87 -15.02
N ARG A 87 -19.12 25.90 -16.23
CA ARG A 87 -17.68 25.73 -16.43
C ARG A 87 -16.85 26.84 -15.77
N LEU A 88 -17.35 28.08 -15.78
CA LEU A 88 -16.68 29.21 -15.14
C LEU A 88 -16.91 29.25 -13.62
N GLY A 89 -17.80 28.40 -13.07
CA GLY A 89 -18.17 28.41 -11.67
C GLY A 89 -18.86 29.70 -11.24
N LEU A 90 -19.62 30.35 -12.15
CA LEU A 90 -20.35 31.56 -11.79
C LEU A 90 -21.47 31.20 -10.81
N GLU A 91 -21.42 31.80 -9.62
CA GLU A 91 -22.48 31.60 -8.63
C GLU A 91 -23.85 32.03 -9.20
N PRO A 92 -24.92 31.25 -8.98
CA PRO A 92 -26.27 31.61 -9.44
C PRO A 92 -26.72 33.01 -9.00
N GLY A 93 -26.27 33.50 -7.84
CA GLY A 93 -26.56 34.86 -7.37
C GLY A 93 -26.11 35.95 -8.35
N TRP A 94 -24.89 35.85 -8.89
CA TRP A 94 -24.38 36.79 -9.90
C TRP A 94 -25.17 36.70 -11.22
N TYR A 95 -25.56 35.49 -11.60
CA TYR A 95 -26.36 35.26 -12.80
C TYR A 95 -27.74 35.90 -12.69
N ILE A 96 -28.43 35.69 -11.56
CA ILE A 96 -29.73 36.29 -11.25
C ILE A 96 -29.63 37.82 -11.20
N GLY A 97 -28.58 38.34 -10.55
CA GLY A 97 -28.30 39.78 -10.48
C GLY A 97 -28.09 40.40 -11.86
N GLY A 98 -27.39 39.71 -12.77
CA GLY A 98 -27.21 40.16 -14.16
C GLY A 98 -28.53 40.26 -14.93
N TYR A 99 -29.43 39.28 -14.78
CA TYR A 99 -30.77 39.37 -15.37
C TYR A 99 -31.59 40.51 -14.77
N ALA A 100 -31.54 40.71 -13.45
CA ALA A 100 -32.22 41.81 -12.78
C ALA A 100 -31.74 43.17 -13.32
N PHE A 101 -30.42 43.35 -13.50
CA PHE A 101 -29.84 44.55 -14.08
C PHE A 101 -30.33 44.79 -15.51
N ILE A 102 -30.23 43.77 -16.37
CA ILE A 102 -30.61 43.90 -17.79
C ILE A 102 -32.12 44.17 -17.92
N LEU A 103 -32.96 43.42 -17.20
CA LEU A 103 -34.41 43.63 -17.20
C LEU A 103 -34.79 45.03 -16.72
N SER A 104 -34.15 45.53 -15.66
CA SER A 104 -34.41 46.89 -15.17
C SER A 104 -34.05 47.94 -16.22
N GLY A 105 -32.90 47.80 -16.87
CA GLY A 105 -32.48 48.71 -17.95
C GLY A 105 -33.40 48.67 -19.17
N ILE A 106 -33.92 47.49 -19.54
CA ILE A 106 -34.92 47.37 -20.60
C ILE A 106 -36.23 48.04 -20.18
N MET A 107 -36.72 47.79 -18.97
CA MET A 107 -37.98 48.34 -18.47
C MET A 107 -37.95 49.87 -18.35
N GLU A 108 -36.86 50.45 -17.85
CA GLU A 108 -36.70 51.91 -17.78
C GLU A 108 -36.76 52.59 -19.16
N ARG A 109 -36.16 51.96 -20.17
CA ARG A 109 -36.18 52.49 -21.55
C ARG A 109 -37.56 52.29 -22.18
N LEU A 110 -38.20 51.16 -21.90
CA LEU A 110 -39.53 50.84 -22.42
C LEU A 110 -40.57 51.82 -21.88
N THR A 111 -40.51 52.16 -20.60
CA THR A 111 -41.37 53.16 -19.97
C THR A 111 -41.15 54.54 -20.60
N ARG A 112 -39.90 55.00 -20.72
CA ARG A 112 -39.55 56.31 -21.31
C ARG A 112 -40.02 56.47 -22.76
N ASP A 113 -39.77 55.48 -23.61
CA ASP A 113 -40.21 55.53 -25.02
C ASP A 113 -41.74 55.53 -25.16
N MET A 114 -42.46 54.94 -24.18
CA MET A 114 -43.91 54.90 -24.16
C MET A 114 -44.57 56.10 -23.47
N GLU A 115 -43.87 56.83 -22.60
CA GLU A 115 -44.34 58.10 -21.99
C GLU A 115 -44.44 59.24 -23.02
N ASN A 116 -43.58 59.26 -24.05
CA ASN A 116 -43.47 60.35 -25.02
C ASN A 116 -44.56 60.37 -26.12
N GLY A 117 -45.81 60.17 -25.75
CA GLY A 117 -46.91 60.51 -26.65
C GLY A 117 -48.31 60.11 -26.18
N LEU A 118 -49.28 60.31 -27.07
CA LEU A 118 -50.68 60.49 -26.69
C LEU A 118 -51.43 59.19 -26.30
N PHE A 119 -52.13 59.29 -25.15
CA PHE A 119 -53.29 58.53 -24.61
C PHE A 119 -53.19 57.03 -24.22
N GLY A 120 -54.06 56.65 -23.26
CA GLY A 120 -54.06 55.45 -22.38
C GLY A 120 -54.03 54.03 -22.97
N ARG A 121 -53.89 53.85 -24.29
CA ARG A 121 -53.55 52.54 -24.89
C ARG A 121 -52.07 52.15 -24.66
N ARG A 122 -51.26 53.08 -24.17
CA ARG A 122 -49.82 52.89 -23.89
C ARG A 122 -49.54 52.12 -22.61
N SER A 123 -50.30 52.37 -21.54
CA SER A 123 -50.12 51.67 -20.26
C SER A 123 -50.45 50.18 -20.37
N GLU A 124 -51.49 49.83 -21.13
CA GLU A 124 -51.84 48.43 -21.41
C GLU A 124 -50.75 47.73 -22.23
N LYS A 125 -50.22 48.39 -23.27
CA LYS A 125 -49.15 47.85 -24.10
C LYS A 125 -47.84 47.69 -23.31
N LEU A 126 -47.49 48.67 -22.47
CA LEU A 126 -46.36 48.61 -21.55
C LEU A 126 -46.49 47.43 -20.58
N ALA A 127 -47.66 47.28 -19.96
CA ALA A 127 -47.93 46.18 -19.03
C ALA A 127 -47.82 44.81 -19.72
N ARG A 128 -48.38 44.67 -20.93
CA ARG A 128 -48.29 43.44 -21.72
C ARG A 128 -46.86 43.08 -22.10
N TYR A 129 -46.10 44.04 -22.64
CA TYR A 129 -44.72 43.82 -23.07
C TYR A 129 -43.80 43.54 -21.88
N GLY A 130 -43.91 44.31 -20.81
CA GLY A 130 -43.15 44.08 -19.58
C GLY A 130 -43.45 42.71 -18.97
N THR A 131 -44.73 42.33 -18.89
CA THR A 131 -45.13 41.03 -18.36
C THR A 131 -44.63 39.88 -19.23
N ALA A 132 -44.73 39.98 -20.56
CA ALA A 132 -44.25 38.96 -21.47
C ALA A 132 -42.72 38.80 -21.38
N LEU A 133 -41.98 39.91 -21.32
CA LEU A 133 -40.53 39.92 -21.16
C LEU A 133 -40.09 39.30 -19.84
N ILE A 134 -40.70 39.70 -18.71
CA ILE A 134 -40.39 39.13 -17.39
C ILE A 134 -40.62 37.62 -17.39
N ARG A 135 -41.76 37.15 -17.90
CA ARG A 135 -42.05 35.70 -17.98
C ARG A 135 -41.03 34.94 -18.82
N ALA A 136 -40.64 35.50 -19.96
CA ALA A 136 -39.63 34.90 -20.84
C ALA A 136 -38.25 34.85 -20.18
N ALA A 137 -37.85 35.92 -19.50
CA ALA A 137 -36.60 35.98 -18.77
C ALA A 137 -36.57 35.04 -17.56
N MET A 138 -37.70 34.86 -16.86
CA MET A 138 -37.81 33.88 -15.77
C MET A 138 -37.74 32.43 -16.28
N LEU A 139 -38.39 32.11 -17.41
CA LEU A 139 -38.24 30.80 -18.06
C LEU A 139 -36.77 30.55 -18.41
N ASP A 140 -36.12 31.54 -18.98
CA ASP A 140 -34.75 31.42 -19.45
C ASP A 140 -33.73 31.25 -18.32
N MET A 141 -33.91 32.02 -17.25
CA MET A 141 -33.13 31.88 -16.03
C MET A 141 -33.31 30.50 -15.40
N ASP A 142 -34.55 30.01 -15.27
CA ASP A 142 -34.85 28.68 -14.73
C ASP A 142 -34.14 27.57 -15.53
N PHE A 143 -34.20 27.66 -16.85
CA PHE A 143 -33.57 26.67 -17.71
C PHE A 143 -32.03 26.74 -17.63
N ALA A 144 -31.45 27.93 -17.66
CA ALA A 144 -30.00 28.11 -17.54
C ALA A 144 -29.47 27.59 -16.19
N ILE A 145 -30.16 27.90 -15.08
CA ILE A 145 -29.79 27.42 -13.74
C ILE A 145 -29.96 25.91 -13.63
N SER A 146 -31.02 25.34 -14.20
CA SER A 146 -31.22 23.89 -14.21
C SER A 146 -30.05 23.18 -14.91
N ILE A 147 -29.62 23.68 -16.07
CA ILE A 147 -28.47 23.14 -16.81
C ILE A 147 -27.17 23.32 -16.02
N TYR A 148 -27.00 24.46 -15.35
CA TYR A 148 -25.86 24.71 -14.48
C TYR A 148 -25.77 23.68 -13.35
N LEU A 149 -26.87 23.45 -12.64
CA LEU A 149 -26.93 22.52 -11.51
C LEU A 149 -26.77 21.07 -11.96
N GLU A 150 -27.35 20.70 -13.10
CA GLU A 150 -27.18 19.37 -13.69
C GLU A 150 -25.72 19.08 -14.03
N ARG A 151 -25.02 20.04 -14.67
CA ARG A 151 -23.58 19.97 -14.94
C ARG A 151 -22.76 19.79 -13.67
N GLY A 152 -22.98 20.63 -12.66
CA GLY A 152 -22.24 20.53 -11.40
C GLY A 152 -22.48 19.20 -10.68
N ARG A 153 -23.69 18.65 -10.75
CA ARG A 153 -24.01 17.31 -10.21
C ARG A 153 -23.30 16.20 -10.99
N ALA A 154 -23.30 16.28 -12.32
CA ALA A 154 -22.64 15.30 -13.19
C ALA A 154 -21.12 15.28 -12.95
N GLU A 155 -20.48 16.45 -12.91
CA GLU A 155 -19.05 16.59 -12.63
C GLU A 155 -18.69 16.06 -11.24
N LYS A 156 -19.50 16.37 -10.21
CA LYS A 156 -19.32 15.83 -8.87
C LYS A 156 -19.48 14.30 -8.83
N ALA A 157 -20.47 13.76 -9.54
CA ALA A 157 -20.69 12.32 -9.61
C ALA A 157 -19.54 11.59 -10.33
N GLU A 158 -19.01 12.17 -11.41
CA GLU A 158 -17.84 11.66 -12.11
C GLU A 158 -16.58 11.68 -11.23
N ALA A 159 -16.32 12.81 -10.56
CA ALA A 159 -15.23 12.92 -9.60
C ALA A 159 -15.33 11.88 -8.47
N LEU A 160 -16.53 11.66 -7.92
CA LEU A 160 -16.75 10.63 -6.90
C LEU A 160 -16.50 9.22 -7.43
N ARG A 161 -16.89 8.91 -8.69
CA ARG A 161 -16.59 7.61 -9.30
C ARG A 161 -15.08 7.37 -9.42
N HIS A 162 -14.33 8.36 -9.90
CA HIS A 162 -12.87 8.26 -9.98
C HIS A 162 -12.22 8.01 -8.63
N LEU A 163 -12.69 8.69 -7.57
CA LEU A 163 -12.19 8.45 -6.21
C LEU A 163 -12.51 7.04 -5.72
N VAL A 164 -13.71 6.54 -5.98
CA VAL A 164 -14.12 5.17 -5.60
C VAL A 164 -13.29 4.13 -6.35
N ASP A 165 -13.06 4.31 -7.65
CA ASP A 165 -12.27 3.38 -8.46
C ASP A 165 -10.80 3.35 -8.02
N ALA A 166 -10.21 4.51 -7.76
CA ALA A 166 -8.85 4.61 -7.22
C ALA A 166 -8.74 3.98 -5.83
N PHE A 167 -9.72 4.22 -4.95
CA PHE A 167 -9.79 3.61 -3.63
C PHE A 167 -9.90 2.09 -3.73
N ARG A 168 -10.80 1.57 -4.55
CA ARG A 168 -10.99 0.14 -4.77
C ARG A 168 -9.71 -0.52 -5.28
N SER A 169 -9.03 0.09 -6.25
CA SER A 169 -7.77 -0.44 -6.78
C SER A 169 -6.71 -0.51 -5.70
N THR A 170 -6.52 0.58 -4.94
CA THR A 170 -5.49 0.69 -3.91
C THR A 170 -5.74 -0.30 -2.77
N VAL A 171 -6.97 -0.38 -2.27
CA VAL A 171 -7.34 -1.33 -1.22
C VAL A 171 -7.23 -2.77 -1.71
N GLY A 172 -7.61 -3.04 -2.97
CA GLY A 172 -7.45 -4.36 -3.58
C GLY A 172 -6.01 -4.87 -3.53
N THR A 173 -5.06 -4.04 -3.97
CA THR A 173 -3.62 -4.38 -3.94
C THR A 173 -3.10 -4.58 -2.52
N ILE A 174 -3.55 -3.77 -1.55
CA ILE A 174 -3.15 -3.92 -0.14
C ILE A 174 -3.67 -5.24 0.43
N VAL A 175 -4.94 -5.58 0.20
CA VAL A 175 -5.54 -6.83 0.70
C VAL A 175 -4.86 -8.05 0.10
N GLU A 176 -4.54 -8.01 -1.19
CA GLU A 176 -3.78 -9.07 -1.87
C GLU A 176 -2.39 -9.24 -1.25
N SER A 177 -1.63 -8.15 -1.08
CA SER A 177 -0.30 -8.19 -0.46
C SER A 177 -0.33 -8.70 0.99
N VAL A 178 -1.33 -8.30 1.78
CA VAL A 178 -1.53 -8.82 3.15
C VAL A 178 -1.89 -10.30 3.12
N GLY A 179 -2.71 -10.74 2.17
CA GLY A 179 -3.05 -12.14 1.95
C GLY A 179 -1.82 -12.99 1.64
N ASP A 180 -0.96 -12.53 0.73
CA ASP A 180 0.30 -13.19 0.38
C ASP A 180 1.26 -13.27 1.57
N ALA A 181 1.42 -12.17 2.30
CA ALA A 181 2.27 -12.13 3.50
C ALA A 181 1.77 -13.08 4.60
N ALA A 182 0.45 -13.16 4.82
CA ALA A 182 -0.15 -14.09 5.75
C ALA A 182 0.05 -15.56 5.30
N GLY A 183 -0.05 -15.83 4.00
CA GLY A 183 0.26 -17.12 3.40
C GLY A 183 1.71 -17.55 3.66
N ALA A 184 2.67 -16.69 3.33
CA ALA A 184 4.10 -16.94 3.56
C ALA A 184 4.44 -17.14 5.04
N MET A 185 3.77 -16.41 5.94
CA MET A 185 3.92 -16.57 7.38
C MET A 185 3.43 -17.93 7.87
N ARG A 186 2.27 -18.39 7.40
CA ARG A 186 1.73 -19.72 7.70
C ARG A 186 2.67 -20.83 7.22
N ASP A 187 3.22 -20.71 6.01
CA ASP A 187 4.16 -21.69 5.47
C ASP A 187 5.47 -21.73 6.25
N SER A 188 5.93 -20.57 6.74
CA SER A 188 7.13 -20.47 7.57
C SER A 188 6.90 -21.06 8.97
N ALA A 189 5.72 -20.82 9.56
CA ALA A 189 5.32 -21.44 10.83
C ALA A 189 5.21 -22.98 10.71
N SER A 190 4.66 -23.50 9.61
CA SER A 190 4.59 -24.94 9.35
C SER A 190 5.97 -25.58 9.22
N ARG A 191 6.89 -24.94 8.49
CA ARG A 191 8.29 -25.39 8.39
C ARG A 191 9.00 -25.36 9.73
N MET A 192 8.77 -24.32 10.54
CA MET A 192 9.34 -24.23 11.88
C MET A 192 8.85 -25.35 12.81
N ALA A 193 7.55 -25.69 12.74
CA ALA A 193 7.00 -26.82 13.50
C ALA A 193 7.64 -28.15 13.09
N SER A 194 7.78 -28.40 11.78
CA SER A 194 8.43 -29.61 11.26
C SER A 194 9.92 -29.69 11.67
N ASN A 195 10.64 -28.57 11.62
CA ASN A 195 12.04 -28.53 12.07
C ASN A 195 12.17 -28.78 13.58
N ALA A 196 11.23 -28.28 14.39
CA ALA A 196 11.21 -28.54 15.83
C ALA A 196 11.00 -30.03 16.13
N GLU A 197 10.08 -30.68 15.41
CA GLU A 197 9.83 -32.12 15.52
C GLU A 197 11.08 -32.94 15.12
N ALA A 198 11.70 -32.62 13.98
CA ALA A 198 12.94 -33.27 13.53
C ALA A 198 14.11 -33.08 14.52
N THR A 199 14.19 -31.90 15.14
CA THR A 199 15.19 -31.61 16.18
C THR A 199 14.93 -32.44 17.43
N SER A 200 13.67 -32.61 17.84
CA SER A 200 13.30 -33.45 18.98
C SER A 200 13.71 -34.91 18.76
N THR A 201 13.40 -35.49 17.58
CA THR A 201 13.81 -36.86 17.24
C THR A 201 15.34 -37.02 17.19
N SER A 202 16.05 -36.01 16.68
CA SER A 202 17.51 -36.02 16.67
C SER A 202 18.10 -35.97 18.08
N ALA A 203 17.50 -35.18 18.98
CA ALA A 203 17.91 -35.11 20.38
C ALA A 203 17.75 -36.46 21.09
N GLU A 204 16.63 -37.16 20.87
CA GLU A 204 16.41 -38.53 21.39
C GLU A 204 17.46 -39.51 20.87
N THR A 205 17.81 -39.42 19.58
CA THR A 205 18.85 -40.26 18.97
C THR A 205 20.22 -40.00 19.59
N VAL A 206 20.56 -38.74 19.82
CA VAL A 206 21.81 -38.34 20.48
C VAL A 206 21.85 -38.79 21.93
N ASP A 207 20.74 -38.70 22.66
CA ASP A 207 20.65 -39.16 24.06
C ASP A 207 20.92 -40.67 24.16
N MET A 208 20.31 -41.46 23.28
CA MET A 208 20.59 -42.90 23.19
C MET A 208 22.07 -43.18 22.86
N ALA A 209 22.64 -42.49 21.88
CA ALA A 209 24.05 -42.67 21.51
C ALA A 209 25.00 -42.28 22.64
N ALA A 210 24.68 -41.24 23.41
CA ALA A 210 25.44 -40.82 24.58
C ALA A 210 25.36 -41.85 25.71
N ALA A 211 24.20 -42.45 25.94
CA ALA A 211 24.02 -43.54 26.89
C ALA A 211 24.85 -44.78 26.50
N ASP A 212 24.88 -45.14 25.21
CA ASP A 212 25.71 -46.23 24.68
C ASP A 212 27.20 -45.97 24.86
N ALA A 213 27.66 -44.77 24.51
CA ALA A 213 29.05 -44.36 24.70
C ALA A 213 29.47 -44.41 26.17
N SER A 214 28.63 -43.92 27.09
CA SER A 214 28.88 -43.97 28.53
C SER A 214 29.04 -45.41 29.03
N ARG A 215 28.17 -46.33 28.58
CA ARG A 215 28.29 -47.76 28.89
C ARG A 215 29.59 -48.36 28.37
N ALA A 216 29.99 -48.03 27.13
CA ALA A 216 31.24 -48.50 26.54
C ALA A 216 32.47 -48.00 27.32
N VAL A 217 32.48 -46.73 27.72
CA VAL A 217 33.55 -46.16 28.57
C VAL A 217 33.61 -46.86 29.93
N GLY A 218 32.46 -47.13 30.57
CA GLY A 218 32.41 -47.88 31.83
C GLY A 218 32.96 -49.30 31.69
N SER A 219 32.65 -49.99 30.60
CA SER A 219 33.19 -51.32 30.31
C SER A 219 34.70 -51.29 30.05
N ALA A 220 35.20 -50.30 29.31
CA ALA A 220 36.63 -50.13 29.06
C ALA A 220 37.41 -49.82 30.35
N ALA A 221 36.84 -49.02 31.25
CA ALA A 221 37.43 -48.75 32.57
C ALA A 221 37.55 -50.04 33.39
N ALA A 222 36.49 -50.85 33.46
CA ALA A 222 36.52 -52.14 34.16
C ALA A 222 37.58 -53.10 33.58
N ALA A 223 37.68 -53.19 32.24
CA ALA A 223 38.71 -54.00 31.59
C ALA A 223 40.13 -53.49 31.89
N THR A 224 40.32 -52.18 31.99
CA THR A 224 41.60 -51.56 32.35
C THR A 224 41.97 -51.84 33.81
N GLU A 225 41.00 -51.86 34.73
CA GLU A 225 41.19 -52.27 36.12
C GLU A 225 41.56 -53.76 36.24
N GLU A 226 40.90 -54.64 35.48
CA GLU A 226 41.28 -56.06 35.39
C GLU A 226 42.68 -56.25 34.84
N MET A 227 43.04 -55.55 33.76
CA MET A 227 44.36 -55.62 33.17
C MET A 227 45.45 -55.14 34.14
N SER A 228 45.17 -54.08 34.90
CA SER A 228 46.10 -53.56 35.93
C SER A 228 46.31 -54.58 37.06
N ARG A 229 45.25 -55.27 37.50
CA ARG A 229 45.34 -56.36 38.48
C ARG A 229 46.15 -57.54 37.93
N ALA A 230 45.90 -57.95 36.68
CA ALA A 230 46.65 -59.02 36.03
C ALA A 230 48.13 -58.68 35.88
N ALA A 231 48.47 -57.45 35.49
CA ALA A 231 49.85 -56.98 35.39
C ALA A 231 50.58 -57.01 36.73
N SER A 232 49.90 -56.62 37.82
CA SER A 232 50.45 -56.69 39.19
C SER A 232 50.74 -58.13 39.61
N GLU A 233 49.83 -59.07 39.34
CA GLU A 233 50.05 -60.50 39.65
C GLU A 233 51.19 -61.09 38.82
N ILE A 234 51.30 -60.73 37.53
CA ILE A 234 52.41 -61.15 36.67
C ILE A 234 53.74 -60.62 37.23
N ALA A 235 53.79 -59.36 37.67
CA ALA A 235 54.99 -58.80 38.30
C ALA A 235 55.38 -59.58 39.57
N HIS A 236 54.40 -59.93 40.42
CA HIS A 236 54.64 -60.78 41.58
C HIS A 236 55.13 -62.19 41.22
N GLN A 237 54.59 -62.81 40.15
CA GLN A 237 55.06 -64.11 39.65
C GLN A 237 56.48 -64.06 39.11
N LEU A 238 56.85 -62.98 38.40
CA LEU A 238 58.20 -62.78 37.89
C LEU A 238 59.23 -62.66 39.00
N GLU A 239 58.93 -61.94 40.09
CA GLU A 239 59.85 -61.86 41.23
C GLU A 239 60.03 -63.22 41.92
N ARG A 240 58.94 -64.00 42.07
CA ARG A 240 59.03 -65.39 42.57
C ARG A 240 59.90 -66.27 41.67
N MET A 241 59.75 -66.14 40.34
CA MET A 241 60.53 -66.90 39.36
C MET A 241 62.02 -66.52 39.39
N LYS A 242 62.31 -65.23 39.57
CA LYS A 242 63.68 -64.73 39.73
C LYS A 242 64.33 -65.28 41.01
N GLN A 243 63.60 -65.28 42.13
CA GLN A 243 64.08 -65.88 43.38
C GLN A 243 64.37 -67.37 43.20
N LEU A 244 63.43 -68.13 42.61
CA LEU A 244 63.61 -69.55 42.34
C LEU A 244 64.81 -69.83 41.42
N SER A 245 65.01 -69.01 40.40
CA SER A 245 66.16 -69.12 39.50
C SER A 245 67.47 -68.85 40.22
N SER A 246 67.50 -67.86 41.12
CA SER A 246 68.65 -67.56 41.98
C SER A 246 68.96 -68.73 42.93
N ASP A 247 67.93 -69.28 43.57
CA ASP A 247 68.06 -70.43 44.47
C ASP A 247 68.59 -71.66 43.70
N ALA A 248 68.09 -71.88 42.49
CA ALA A 248 68.55 -72.96 41.61
C ALA A 248 70.03 -72.80 41.22
N VAL A 249 70.50 -71.60 40.89
CA VAL A 249 71.93 -71.33 40.63
C VAL A 249 72.75 -71.60 41.90
N GLY A 250 72.27 -71.16 43.07
CA GLY A 250 72.90 -71.46 44.35
C GLY A 250 73.01 -72.96 44.63
N HIS A 251 71.98 -73.73 44.31
CA HIS A 251 72.02 -75.20 44.40
C HIS A 251 73.03 -75.83 43.43
N VAL A 252 73.15 -75.30 42.21
CA VAL A 252 74.16 -75.76 41.23
C VAL A 252 75.58 -75.45 41.73
N ASP A 253 75.83 -74.27 42.29
CA ASP A 253 77.14 -73.90 42.84
C ASP A 253 77.50 -74.71 44.09
N ALA A 254 76.54 -74.96 44.97
CA ALA A 254 76.71 -75.85 46.12
C ALA A 254 77.01 -77.29 45.67
N GLY A 255 76.28 -77.79 44.67
CA GLY A 255 76.53 -79.10 44.05
C GLY A 255 77.91 -79.19 43.41
N ARG A 256 78.34 -78.13 42.71
CA ARG A 256 79.69 -78.03 42.13
C ARG A 256 80.77 -78.05 43.21
N THR A 257 80.54 -77.36 44.33
CA THR A 257 81.45 -77.36 45.48
C THR A 257 81.58 -78.75 46.09
N ALA A 258 80.44 -79.43 46.32
CA ALA A 258 80.44 -80.81 46.82
C ALA A 258 81.14 -81.79 45.88
N ILE A 259 80.97 -81.64 44.55
CA ILE A 259 81.71 -82.42 43.55
C ILE A 259 83.23 -82.17 43.68
N ASN A 260 83.65 -80.91 43.80
CA ASN A 260 85.07 -80.58 43.97
C ASN A 260 85.65 -81.14 45.27
N GLU A 261 84.91 -81.09 46.38
CA GLU A 261 85.30 -81.72 47.65
C GLU A 261 85.43 -83.23 47.53
N LEU A 262 84.48 -83.89 46.85
CA LEU A 262 84.54 -85.32 46.52
C LEU A 262 85.78 -85.67 45.68
N VAL A 263 86.11 -84.84 44.68
CA VAL A 263 87.35 -85.00 43.88
C VAL A 263 88.58 -84.87 44.79
N GLY A 264 88.65 -83.86 45.65
CA GLY A 264 89.75 -83.68 46.60
C GLY A 264 89.89 -84.83 47.62
N ALA A 265 88.76 -85.36 48.09
CA ALA A 265 88.73 -86.56 48.95
C ALA A 265 89.23 -87.79 48.18
N ALA A 266 88.80 -87.99 46.93
CA ALA A 266 89.27 -89.07 46.07
C ALA A 266 90.77 -88.99 45.76
N GLU A 267 91.31 -87.79 45.50
CA GLU A 267 92.75 -87.56 45.36
C GLU A 267 93.53 -87.88 46.64
N SER A 268 92.98 -87.52 47.80
CA SER A 268 93.58 -87.84 49.11
C SER A 268 93.60 -89.35 49.38
N ILE A 269 92.51 -90.05 49.03
CA ILE A 269 92.47 -91.52 49.04
C ILE A 269 93.53 -92.08 48.08
N GLY A 270 93.65 -91.52 46.88
CA GLY A 270 94.69 -91.90 45.91
C GLY A 270 96.12 -91.73 46.47
N LYS A 271 96.39 -90.62 47.18
CA LYS A 271 97.66 -90.40 47.89
C LYS A 271 97.90 -91.42 49.00
N ILE A 272 96.88 -91.76 49.79
CA ILE A 272 96.96 -92.79 50.85
C ILE A 272 97.24 -94.17 50.24
N VAL A 273 96.54 -94.55 49.16
CA VAL A 273 96.79 -95.83 48.46
C VAL A 273 98.22 -95.87 47.91
N THR A 274 98.72 -94.76 47.37
CA THR A 274 100.11 -94.66 46.91
C THR A 274 101.09 -94.79 48.08
N LEU A 275 100.83 -94.14 49.22
CA LEU A 275 101.66 -94.25 50.43
C LEU A 275 101.66 -95.68 51.00
N ILE A 276 100.49 -96.33 51.07
CA ILE A 276 100.37 -97.74 51.49
C ILE A 276 101.19 -98.63 50.56
N ARG A 277 101.16 -98.37 49.25
CA ARG A 277 101.99 -99.07 48.29
C ARG A 277 103.49 -98.85 48.53
N THR A 278 103.92 -97.62 48.80
CA THR A 278 105.32 -97.33 49.14
C THR A 278 105.78 -97.99 50.45
N ILE A 279 104.89 -98.09 51.45
CA ILE A 279 105.17 -98.77 52.73
C ILE A 279 105.19 -100.29 52.54
N ALA A 280 104.37 -100.86 51.66
CA ALA A 280 104.38 -102.29 51.35
C ALA A 280 105.56 -102.71 50.45
N GLU A 281 106.21 -101.77 49.76
CA GLU A 281 107.41 -101.98 48.95
C GLU A 281 108.73 -101.75 49.74
N GLN A 282 108.65 -101.29 51.01
CA GLN A 282 109.77 -101.20 51.98
C GLN A 282 109.79 -102.42 52.93
#